data_AF-A0A178KJI2-F1
#
_entry.id   AF-A0A178KJI2-F1
#
_cell.length_a   1.000
_cell.length_b   1.000
_cell.length_c   1.000
_cell.angle_alpha   90.00
_cell.angle_beta   90.00
_cell.angle_gamma   90.00
#
_symmetry.space_group_name_H-M   'P 1'
#
loop_
_entity.id
_entity.type
_entity.pdbx_description
1 polymer ?
#
loop_
_entity_poly.entity_id
_entity_poly.type
_entity_poly.pdbx_seq_one_letter_code
_entity_poly.pdbx_strand_id
1 'polypeptide(L)'
;MKNWTPLALPLVALSLLAGCSSQPSSTATSETATHSDNNQTMTTGSGDKVQAFMMRGMVTWGHESYSIQPCGSTKQYWIVFPATDHGAIREAAPYNYEPMYSEVIGYLEPAPEDGFAADYDGRFVVKQTNLLSAEMRGGCQFDPHYTRAFGMEPDWDLQIQQNQVIFSRLGEKSQPQAITQQNATSGQQQYQGKNFSLTLTKGHCNDTMSSSLYGWRSELNWQGKTYRGCATLGATDVTATWVGQYRTPADVTNTPGLTTVLLLKPDHSAITRYEYDSDEPALQEQGIWQQIDDEHVKVIMTSHQGRRLLSERVFELDGERLIARDEVINGNRYSLGDGGLQLERQP
;
A
#
# COMPACT_ATOMS: atom_id res chain seq x y z
N MET A 1 15.01 -22.46 -60.02
CA MET A 1 16.28 -23.13 -60.36
C MET A 1 17.26 -22.74 -59.25
N LYS A 2 17.77 -23.57 -58.34
CA LYS A 2 18.11 -25.00 -58.23
C LYS A 2 18.19 -25.24 -56.69
N ASN A 3 17.37 -26.11 -56.08
CA ASN A 3 17.72 -27.44 -55.50
C ASN A 3 19.11 -27.49 -54.81
N TRP A 4 19.36 -28.08 -53.63
CA TRP A 4 18.78 -29.22 -52.91
C TRP A 4 19.53 -29.33 -51.54
N THR A 5 18.87 -29.38 -50.37
CA THR A 5 18.63 -30.54 -49.47
C THR A 5 19.82 -31.08 -48.62
N PRO A 6 19.53 -31.75 -47.47
CA PRO A 6 20.29 -31.67 -46.22
C PRO A 6 21.16 -32.91 -45.92
N LEU A 7 21.98 -32.83 -44.87
CA LEU A 7 22.55 -34.01 -44.21
C LEU A 7 21.92 -34.20 -42.81
N ALA A 8 21.26 -35.34 -42.65
CA ALA A 8 21.02 -36.04 -41.41
C ALA A 8 21.74 -37.38 -41.51
N LEU A 9 22.39 -37.88 -40.46
CA LEU A 9 22.70 -39.32 -40.23
C LEU A 9 23.35 -39.51 -38.82
N PRO A 10 23.39 -40.73 -38.26
CA PRO A 10 22.66 -41.18 -37.04
C PRO A 10 23.65 -41.78 -36.02
N LEU A 11 23.30 -42.43 -34.90
CA LEU A 11 22.86 -43.84 -34.70
C LEU A 11 22.97 -44.06 -33.14
N VAL A 12 21.96 -44.57 -32.43
CA VAL A 12 21.86 -45.97 -31.90
C VAL A 12 22.86 -46.30 -30.76
N ALA A 13 22.56 -46.97 -29.65
CA ALA A 13 21.36 -47.51 -29.01
C ALA A 13 21.71 -48.07 -27.60
N LEU A 14 20.67 -48.16 -26.75
CA LEU A 14 20.30 -49.20 -25.76
C LEU A 14 21.35 -49.93 -24.87
N SER A 15 21.10 -49.92 -23.56
CA SER A 15 20.69 -51.08 -22.71
C SER A 15 20.71 -50.66 -21.21
N LEU A 16 19.56 -50.54 -20.53
CA LEU A 16 18.84 -51.55 -19.73
C LEU A 16 19.67 -52.26 -18.65
N LEU A 17 19.30 -52.05 -17.38
CA LEU A 17 19.21 -53.10 -16.36
C LEU A 17 18.14 -52.72 -15.33
N ALA A 18 17.22 -53.65 -15.11
CA ALA A 18 16.18 -53.67 -14.10
C ALA A 18 16.61 -54.54 -12.89
N GLY A 19 15.96 -54.36 -11.74
CA GLY A 19 15.98 -55.31 -10.61
C GLY A 19 15.69 -54.64 -9.26
N CYS A 20 14.43 -54.66 -8.80
CA CYS A 20 13.89 -55.48 -7.69
C CYS A 20 14.21 -54.93 -6.28
N SER A 21 13.22 -54.38 -5.56
CA SER A 21 12.22 -55.07 -4.71
C SER A 21 12.70 -55.27 -3.27
N SER A 22 12.05 -54.59 -2.31
CA SER A 22 11.32 -55.26 -1.22
C SER A 22 10.76 -54.23 -0.24
N GLN A 23 9.45 -54.33 -0.05
CA GLN A 23 8.65 -53.71 1.00
C GLN A 23 8.59 -54.69 2.18
N PRO A 24 8.65 -54.22 3.43
CA PRO A 24 8.00 -54.90 4.53
C PRO A 24 6.84 -54.05 5.05
N SER A 25 5.68 -54.70 5.11
CA SER A 25 4.51 -54.28 5.86
C SER A 25 4.71 -54.59 7.34
N SER A 26 4.49 -53.60 8.20
CA SER A 26 4.10 -53.83 9.59
C SER A 26 3.28 -52.64 10.10
N THR A 27 1.98 -52.89 10.18
CA THR A 27 1.06 -52.62 11.29
C THR A 27 0.90 -51.19 11.81
N ALA A 28 -0.33 -50.70 11.65
CA ALA A 28 -0.87 -49.55 12.34
C ALA A 28 -0.74 -49.67 13.86
N THR A 29 -0.28 -48.60 14.50
CA THR A 29 -0.62 -48.25 15.88
C THR A 29 -0.81 -46.75 15.92
N SER A 30 -1.99 -46.32 16.35
CA SER A 30 -2.33 -44.93 16.61
C SER A 30 -1.52 -44.42 17.80
N GLU A 31 -0.66 -43.44 17.58
CA GLU A 31 -0.14 -42.60 18.65
C GLU A 31 -0.22 -41.14 18.23
N THR A 32 -0.98 -40.39 19.03
CA THR A 32 -1.15 -38.95 19.04
C THR A 32 0.22 -38.28 19.19
N ALA A 33 0.79 -37.79 18.09
CA ALA A 33 1.94 -36.91 18.11
C ALA A 33 1.48 -35.46 17.94
N THR A 34 1.41 -34.76 19.06
CA THR A 34 1.38 -33.29 19.17
C THR A 34 2.50 -32.70 18.31
N HIS A 35 2.14 -32.07 17.19
CA HIS A 35 3.02 -31.15 16.50
C HIS A 35 3.15 -29.90 17.36
N SER A 36 4.25 -29.81 18.12
CA SER A 36 4.71 -28.54 18.67
C SER A 36 5.04 -27.62 17.49
N ASP A 37 4.19 -26.61 17.32
CA ASP A 37 4.48 -25.38 16.60
C ASP A 37 5.73 -24.75 17.18
N ASN A 38 6.88 -25.03 16.58
CA ASN A 38 8.03 -24.15 16.69
C ASN A 38 7.74 -22.93 15.81
N ASN A 39 7.00 -21.99 16.38
CA ASN A 39 6.95 -20.60 15.93
C ASN A 39 8.36 -20.00 16.07
N GLN A 40 9.21 -20.24 15.07
CA GLN A 40 10.33 -19.36 14.78
C GLN A 40 9.78 -18.19 14.00
N THR A 41 9.32 -17.20 14.76
CA THR A 41 9.13 -15.83 14.32
C THR A 41 10.48 -15.34 13.79
N MET A 42 10.71 -15.45 12.48
CA MET A 42 11.72 -14.63 11.82
C MET A 42 11.23 -13.18 11.86
N THR A 43 11.62 -12.49 12.93
CA THR A 43 11.60 -11.03 12.99
C THR A 43 12.72 -10.50 12.10
N THR A 44 12.40 -10.23 10.84
CA THR A 44 13.24 -9.46 9.92
C THR A 44 12.54 -8.15 9.59
N GLY A 45 13.15 -7.03 9.97
CA GLY A 45 12.71 -5.68 9.57
C GLY A 45 12.70 -4.67 10.72
N SER A 46 13.60 -3.69 10.64
CA SER A 46 13.87 -2.62 11.62
C SER A 46 12.61 -1.84 12.05
N GLY A 47 12.22 -2.02 13.32
CA GLY A 47 12.06 -1.01 14.40
C GLY A 47 11.40 0.35 14.20
N ASP A 48 11.32 0.91 12.99
CA ASP A 48 10.84 2.27 12.78
C ASP A 48 9.35 2.24 12.48
N LYS A 49 8.54 2.88 13.34
CA LYS A 49 7.10 3.03 13.11
C LYS A 49 6.90 3.95 11.89
N VAL A 50 6.54 3.35 10.76
CA VAL A 50 6.15 4.08 9.56
C VAL A 50 4.78 4.74 9.73
N GLN A 51 4.61 5.89 9.09
CA GLN A 51 3.34 6.61 9.05
C GLN A 51 2.36 5.89 8.13
N ALA A 52 1.15 5.65 8.63
CA ALA A 52 0.09 5.10 7.79
C ALA A 52 -0.42 6.17 6.81
N PHE A 53 -0.73 5.76 5.58
CA PHE A 53 -1.15 6.65 4.50
C PHE A 53 -2.46 6.17 3.87
N MET A 54 -3.13 7.07 3.15
CA MET A 54 -4.39 6.77 2.44
C MET A 54 -4.07 6.17 1.07
N MET A 55 -4.52 4.95 0.81
CA MET A 55 -4.46 4.32 -0.50
C MET A 55 -5.86 4.22 -1.10
N ARG A 56 -6.01 4.78 -2.31
CA ARG A 56 -7.19 4.60 -3.15
C ARG A 56 -6.89 3.51 -4.19
N GLY A 57 -7.80 2.58 -4.42
CA GLY A 57 -7.58 1.53 -5.39
C GLY A 57 -8.78 0.63 -5.63
N MET A 58 -8.60 -0.29 -6.58
CA MET A 58 -9.55 -1.36 -6.84
C MET A 58 -9.15 -2.59 -6.03
N VAL A 59 -10.02 -3.02 -5.11
CA VAL A 59 -9.83 -4.17 -4.23
C VAL A 59 -10.56 -5.38 -4.78
N THR A 60 -9.84 -6.49 -4.93
CA THR A 60 -10.44 -7.82 -5.15
C THR A 60 -10.34 -8.60 -3.85
N TRP A 61 -11.47 -9.09 -3.35
CA TRP A 61 -11.53 -9.90 -2.13
C TRP A 61 -12.21 -11.24 -2.42
N GLY A 62 -11.41 -12.28 -2.60
CA GLY A 62 -11.86 -13.65 -2.89
C GLY A 62 -11.60 -14.66 -1.78
N HIS A 63 -11.81 -15.95 -2.08
CA HIS A 63 -11.50 -17.03 -1.13
C HIS A 63 -9.99 -17.17 -0.87
N GLU A 64 -9.15 -16.86 -1.85
CA GLU A 64 -7.69 -17.10 -1.79
C GLU A 64 -6.86 -15.97 -2.42
N SER A 65 -7.50 -14.88 -2.84
CA SER A 65 -6.81 -13.71 -3.41
C SER A 65 -7.37 -12.44 -2.81
N TYR A 66 -6.48 -11.68 -2.16
CA TYR A 66 -6.76 -10.36 -1.63
C TYR A 66 -5.80 -9.39 -2.27
N SER A 67 -6.28 -8.53 -3.17
CA SER A 67 -5.44 -7.56 -3.84
C SER A 67 -6.02 -6.16 -3.77
N ILE A 68 -5.14 -5.17 -3.78
CA ILE A 68 -5.45 -3.79 -4.10
C ILE A 68 -4.53 -3.34 -5.24
N GLN A 69 -5.14 -2.81 -6.30
CA GLN A 69 -4.43 -2.08 -7.35
C GLN A 69 -4.64 -0.58 -7.11
N PRO A 70 -3.59 0.18 -6.75
CA PRO A 70 -3.72 1.62 -6.55
C PRO A 70 -4.27 2.30 -7.82
N CYS A 71 -5.08 3.34 -7.63
CA CYS A 71 -5.62 4.09 -8.76
C CYS A 71 -4.49 4.66 -9.64
N GLY A 72 -4.59 4.44 -10.95
CA GLY A 72 -3.58 4.89 -11.92
C GLY A 72 -2.29 4.07 -11.96
N SER A 73 -2.23 2.93 -11.24
CA SER A 73 -1.05 2.07 -11.18
C SER A 73 -1.24 0.75 -11.93
N THR A 74 -0.13 0.14 -12.37
CA THR A 74 -0.08 -1.27 -12.79
C THR A 74 0.40 -2.20 -11.67
N LYS A 75 0.76 -1.65 -10.51
CA LYS A 75 1.21 -2.38 -9.32
C LYS A 75 0.03 -3.02 -8.62
N GLN A 76 0.27 -4.17 -8.00
CA GLN A 76 -0.71 -4.85 -7.17
C GLN A 76 -0.08 -5.23 -5.84
N TYR A 77 -0.77 -4.87 -4.77
CA TYR A 77 -0.38 -5.24 -3.41
C TYR A 77 -1.34 -6.28 -2.85
N TRP A 78 -0.79 -7.23 -2.10
CA TRP A 78 -1.59 -8.15 -1.31
C TRP A 78 -2.17 -7.39 -0.11
N ILE A 79 -3.49 -7.23 -0.08
CA ILE A 79 -4.15 -6.41 0.94
C ILE A 79 -4.52 -7.26 2.16
N VAL A 80 -4.21 -6.77 3.36
CA VAL A 80 -4.49 -7.45 4.62
C VAL A 80 -5.34 -6.55 5.49
N PHE A 81 -6.62 -6.88 5.61
CA PHE A 81 -7.53 -6.17 6.52
C PHE A 81 -7.56 -6.79 7.91
N PRO A 82 -7.84 -5.98 8.95
CA PRO A 82 -8.06 -6.49 10.30
C PRO A 82 -9.15 -7.56 10.31
N ALA A 83 -8.95 -8.63 11.08
CA ALA A 83 -9.93 -9.72 11.20
C ALA A 83 -11.31 -9.22 11.67
N THR A 84 -11.35 -8.13 12.43
CA THR A 84 -12.58 -7.45 12.87
C THR A 84 -13.44 -6.92 11.72
N ASP A 85 -12.83 -6.68 10.55
CA ASP A 85 -13.49 -6.03 9.43
C ASP A 85 -14.00 -7.06 8.41
N HIS A 86 -13.55 -8.32 8.50
CA HIS A 86 -13.86 -9.38 7.52
C HIS A 86 -15.37 -9.63 7.38
N GLY A 87 -16.14 -9.54 8.46
CA GLY A 87 -17.60 -9.70 8.42
C GLY A 87 -18.28 -8.61 7.60
N ALA A 88 -17.94 -7.35 7.88
CA ALA A 88 -18.51 -6.20 7.17
C ALA A 88 -18.07 -6.15 5.70
N ILE A 89 -16.81 -6.53 5.42
CA ILE A 89 -16.30 -6.59 4.06
C ILE A 89 -16.98 -7.71 3.27
N ARG A 90 -17.25 -8.87 3.88
CA ARG A 90 -17.97 -9.96 3.23
C ARG A 90 -19.40 -9.59 2.86
N GLU A 91 -20.05 -8.74 3.65
CA GLU A 91 -21.38 -8.23 3.37
C GLU A 91 -21.37 -7.22 2.20
N ALA A 92 -20.32 -6.39 2.08
CA ALA A 92 -20.15 -5.45 0.98
C ALA A 92 -19.59 -6.08 -0.31
N ALA A 93 -18.86 -7.19 -0.19
CA ALA A 93 -18.14 -7.80 -1.31
C ALA A 93 -19.08 -8.56 -2.26
N PRO A 94 -18.92 -8.39 -3.58
CA PRO A 94 -19.71 -9.13 -4.56
C PRO A 94 -19.29 -10.60 -4.60
N TYR A 95 -20.26 -11.51 -4.71
CA TYR A 95 -20.03 -12.97 -4.72
C TYR A 95 -19.13 -13.46 -5.86
N ASN A 96 -19.04 -12.73 -6.97
CA ASN A 96 -18.25 -13.09 -8.14
C ASN A 96 -16.83 -12.49 -8.14
N TYR A 97 -16.41 -11.90 -7.02
CA TYR A 97 -15.08 -11.30 -6.84
C TYR A 97 -14.79 -10.15 -7.80
N GLU A 98 -15.84 -9.46 -8.28
CA GLU A 98 -15.65 -8.24 -9.04
C GLU A 98 -14.91 -7.18 -8.19
N PRO A 99 -13.94 -6.45 -8.77
CA PRO A 99 -13.21 -5.43 -8.03
C PRO A 99 -14.13 -4.33 -7.49
N MET A 100 -13.94 -3.98 -6.23
CA MET A 100 -14.62 -2.89 -5.54
C MET A 100 -13.69 -1.69 -5.44
N TYR A 101 -14.23 -0.48 -5.48
CA TYR A 101 -13.43 0.68 -5.14
C TYR A 101 -13.23 0.77 -3.63
N SER A 102 -12.01 1.08 -3.20
CA SER A 102 -11.68 1.22 -1.80
C SER A 102 -10.75 2.39 -1.53
N GLU A 103 -10.90 2.94 -0.35
CA GLU A 103 -10.06 3.93 0.29
C GLU A 103 -9.69 3.37 1.65
N VAL A 104 -8.42 3.08 1.86
CA VAL A 104 -7.92 2.39 3.05
C VAL A 104 -6.68 3.08 3.57
N ILE A 105 -6.58 3.18 4.89
CA ILE A 105 -5.43 3.75 5.58
C ILE A 105 -4.60 2.59 6.13
N GLY A 106 -3.32 2.56 5.78
CA GLY A 106 -2.44 1.43 6.10
C GLY A 106 -0.97 1.76 5.82
N TYR A 107 -0.15 0.72 5.79
CA TYR A 107 1.29 0.81 5.50
C TYR A 107 1.71 -0.40 4.66
N LEU A 108 2.89 -0.32 4.05
CA LEU A 108 3.42 -1.38 3.21
C LEU A 108 4.49 -2.21 3.93
N GLU A 109 4.47 -3.50 3.66
CA GLU A 109 5.52 -4.46 3.99
C GLU A 109 6.01 -5.11 2.69
N PRO A 110 7.26 -5.58 2.63
CA PRO A 110 7.70 -6.46 1.56
C PRO A 110 6.80 -7.69 1.42
N ALA A 111 6.62 -8.17 0.19
CA ALA A 111 5.98 -9.45 -0.04
C ALA A 111 6.79 -10.59 0.63
N PRO A 112 6.13 -11.63 1.18
CA PRO A 112 6.82 -12.76 1.78
C PRO A 112 7.63 -13.54 0.74
N GLU A 113 8.51 -14.43 1.20
CA GLU A 113 9.31 -15.30 0.32
C GLU A 113 8.46 -16.31 -0.44
N ASP A 114 7.35 -16.72 0.18
CA ASP A 114 6.53 -17.83 -0.26
C ASP A 114 5.07 -17.62 0.16
N GLY A 115 4.17 -18.44 -0.41
CA GLY A 115 2.73 -18.32 -0.25
C GLY A 115 2.07 -17.36 -1.25
N PHE A 116 0.75 -17.21 -1.14
CA PHE A 116 -0.08 -16.47 -2.12
C PHE A 116 0.32 -15.01 -2.32
N ALA A 117 0.90 -14.38 -1.29
CA ALA A 117 1.30 -12.98 -1.35
C ALA A 117 2.69 -12.77 -1.98
N ALA A 118 3.44 -13.83 -2.29
CA ALA A 118 4.84 -13.73 -2.76
C ALA A 118 4.98 -13.10 -4.15
N ASP A 119 3.98 -13.25 -5.01
CA ASP A 119 3.98 -12.74 -6.39
C ASP A 119 3.49 -11.28 -6.51
N TYR A 120 3.16 -10.64 -5.39
CA TYR A 120 2.69 -9.25 -5.36
C TYR A 120 3.86 -8.27 -5.14
N ASP A 121 3.66 -7.01 -5.53
CA ASP A 121 4.69 -5.96 -5.37
C ASP A 121 5.00 -5.63 -3.89
N GLY A 122 4.14 -6.09 -2.98
CA GLY A 122 4.22 -5.87 -1.53
C GLY A 122 2.92 -6.27 -0.83
N ARG A 123 2.89 -6.16 0.50
CA ARG A 123 1.71 -6.35 1.34
C ARG A 123 1.23 -5.00 1.88
N PHE A 124 -0.02 -4.63 1.61
CA PHE A 124 -0.65 -3.46 2.20
C PHE A 124 -1.44 -3.86 3.44
N VAL A 125 -0.92 -3.51 4.62
CA VAL A 125 -1.54 -3.82 5.91
C VAL A 125 -2.47 -2.69 6.31
N VAL A 126 -3.78 -2.94 6.19
CA VAL A 126 -4.82 -1.96 6.49
C VAL A 126 -4.93 -1.78 8.01
N LYS A 127 -4.89 -0.53 8.45
CA LYS A 127 -5.21 -0.11 9.83
C LYS A 127 -6.66 0.34 9.95
N GLN A 128 -7.23 0.85 8.86
CA GLN A 128 -8.59 1.37 8.84
C GLN A 128 -9.14 1.45 7.42
N THR A 129 -10.36 0.96 7.22
CA THR A 129 -11.17 1.28 6.04
C THR A 129 -11.68 2.72 6.15
N ASN A 130 -11.58 3.52 5.10
CA ASN A 130 -12.26 4.80 4.95
C ASN A 130 -13.57 4.60 4.17
N LEU A 131 -13.48 3.91 3.05
CA LEU A 131 -14.59 3.53 2.18
C LEU A 131 -14.26 2.21 1.46
N LEU A 132 -15.26 1.34 1.31
CA LEU A 132 -15.23 0.21 0.41
C LEU A 132 -16.60 0.10 -0.26
N SER A 133 -16.67 0.11 -1.58
CA SER A 133 -17.94 0.14 -2.31
C SER A 133 -17.88 -0.70 -3.58
N ALA A 134 -18.82 -1.64 -3.70
CA ALA A 134 -19.03 -2.42 -4.92
C ALA A 134 -19.78 -1.64 -6.02
N GLU A 135 -20.42 -0.52 -5.66
CA GLU A 135 -21.19 0.32 -6.56
C GLU A 135 -20.30 1.34 -7.28
N MET A 136 -19.22 1.78 -6.62
CA MET A 136 -18.27 2.76 -7.15
C MET A 136 -17.22 2.14 -8.09
N ARG A 137 -17.61 1.33 -9.07
CA ARG A 137 -16.66 0.63 -9.97
C ARG A 137 -15.74 1.57 -10.76
N GLY A 138 -16.18 2.79 -11.01
CA GLY A 138 -15.39 3.87 -11.63
C GLY A 138 -14.67 4.78 -10.63
N GLY A 139 -14.59 4.41 -9.35
CA GLY A 139 -14.08 5.27 -8.27
C GLY A 139 -12.69 5.87 -8.53
N CYS A 140 -11.80 5.10 -9.16
CA CYS A 140 -10.47 5.58 -9.56
C CYS A 140 -10.45 6.62 -10.69
N GLN A 141 -11.57 6.87 -11.37
CA GLN A 141 -11.69 7.92 -12.39
C GLN A 141 -11.99 9.30 -11.80
N PHE A 142 -12.42 9.34 -10.53
CA PHE A 142 -12.72 10.58 -9.84
C PHE A 142 -11.52 11.07 -9.04
N ASP A 143 -11.38 12.39 -8.94
CA ASP A 143 -10.42 13.02 -8.05
C ASP A 143 -10.69 12.62 -6.58
N PRO A 144 -9.65 12.61 -5.72
CA PRO A 144 -9.85 12.40 -4.29
C PRO A 144 -10.88 13.37 -3.73
N HIS A 145 -11.89 12.85 -3.03
CA HIS A 145 -12.92 13.69 -2.44
C HIS A 145 -12.47 14.30 -1.12
N TYR A 146 -13.16 15.36 -0.69
CA TYR A 146 -13.00 15.98 0.62
C TYR A 146 -13.60 15.12 1.75
N THR A 147 -13.22 15.41 3.00
CA THR A 147 -13.90 14.81 4.16
C THR A 147 -15.40 15.14 4.10
N ARG A 148 -16.23 14.12 4.27
CA ARG A 148 -17.68 14.19 4.12
C ARG A 148 -18.37 13.47 5.27
N ALA A 149 -19.43 14.04 5.80
CA ALA A 149 -20.32 13.43 6.76
C ALA A 149 -21.76 13.56 6.25
N PHE A 150 -22.57 12.52 6.37
CA PHE A 150 -23.90 12.50 5.79
C PHE A 150 -24.82 11.51 6.51
N GLY A 151 -26.12 11.64 6.32
CA GLY A 151 -27.11 10.67 6.78
C GLY A 151 -28.39 10.73 5.95
N MET A 152 -29.13 9.63 5.92
CA MET A 152 -30.33 9.48 5.07
C MET A 152 -31.63 9.98 5.71
N GLU A 153 -31.80 9.78 7.02
CA GLU A 153 -33.06 10.10 7.70
C GLU A 153 -32.84 10.83 9.04
N PRO A 154 -33.05 12.16 9.09
CA PRO A 154 -33.33 13.05 7.95
C PRO A 154 -32.14 13.09 6.97
N ASP A 155 -32.38 13.43 5.70
CA ASP A 155 -31.30 13.70 4.74
C ASP A 155 -30.48 14.92 5.17
N TRP A 156 -29.16 14.74 5.18
CA TRP A 156 -28.19 15.81 5.37
C TRP A 156 -26.82 15.42 4.80
N ASP A 157 -26.08 16.43 4.38
CA ASP A 157 -24.72 16.33 3.88
C ASP A 157 -23.87 17.46 4.44
N LEU A 158 -22.63 17.15 4.81
CA LEU A 158 -21.63 18.11 5.24
C LEU A 158 -20.29 17.76 4.61
N GLN A 159 -19.72 18.70 3.88
CA GLN A 159 -18.37 18.60 3.33
C GLN A 159 -17.41 19.56 4.02
N ILE A 160 -16.18 19.11 4.24
CA ILE A 160 -15.10 19.93 4.81
C ILE A 160 -14.15 20.33 3.71
N GLN A 161 -14.10 21.62 3.40
CA GLN A 161 -13.21 22.17 2.37
C GLN A 161 -12.30 23.21 3.02
N GLN A 162 -11.00 22.93 3.08
CA GLN A 162 -10.01 23.82 3.70
C GLN A 162 -10.41 24.22 5.13
N ASN A 163 -10.76 25.50 5.36
CA ASN A 163 -11.12 26.05 6.66
C ASN A 163 -12.64 26.31 6.81
N GLN A 164 -13.48 25.66 6.00
CA GLN A 164 -14.93 25.76 6.10
C GLN A 164 -15.63 24.42 5.96
N VAL A 165 -16.82 24.35 6.55
CA VAL A 165 -17.78 23.29 6.31
C VAL A 165 -18.91 23.82 5.45
N ILE A 166 -19.42 22.99 4.56
CA ILE A 166 -20.59 23.28 3.72
C ILE A 166 -21.67 22.28 4.11
N PHE A 167 -22.68 22.74 4.85
CA PHE A 167 -23.83 21.94 5.21
C PHE A 167 -24.93 22.07 4.15
N SER A 168 -25.56 20.97 3.75
CA SER A 168 -26.66 20.97 2.80
C SER A 168 -27.70 19.90 3.12
N ARG A 169 -28.92 20.14 2.65
CA ARG A 169 -30.06 19.22 2.76
C ARG A 169 -30.87 19.29 1.49
N LEU A 170 -31.52 18.20 1.11
CA LEU A 170 -32.36 18.14 -0.07
C LEU A 170 -33.44 19.24 -0.03
N GLY A 171 -33.47 20.07 -1.08
CA GLY A 171 -34.42 21.17 -1.22
C GLY A 171 -34.08 22.46 -0.44
N GLU A 172 -32.98 22.48 0.32
CA GLU A 172 -32.52 23.66 1.06
C GLU A 172 -31.26 24.27 0.42
N LYS A 173 -30.99 25.56 0.69
CA LYS A 173 -29.75 26.21 0.26
C LYS A 173 -28.59 25.75 1.15
N SER A 174 -27.44 25.46 0.55
CA SER A 174 -26.22 25.13 1.29
C SER A 174 -25.77 26.28 2.19
N GLN A 175 -25.29 25.93 3.37
CA GLN A 175 -24.92 26.85 4.44
C GLN A 175 -23.43 26.66 4.78
N PRO A 176 -22.54 27.53 4.26
CA PRO A 176 -21.12 27.50 4.63
C PRO A 176 -20.91 28.07 6.04
N GLN A 177 -19.99 27.48 6.81
CA GLN A 177 -19.51 28.03 8.08
C GLN A 177 -18.00 27.81 8.24
N ALA A 178 -17.32 28.80 8.82
CA ALA A 178 -15.89 28.70 9.09
C ALA A 178 -15.59 27.71 10.23
N ILE A 179 -14.53 26.93 10.07
CA ILE A 179 -13.93 26.11 11.11
C ILE A 179 -13.03 27.01 11.96
N THR A 180 -13.32 27.08 13.25
CA THR A 180 -12.54 27.86 14.22
C THR A 180 -11.59 26.97 15.03
N GLN A 181 -11.90 25.69 15.16
CA GLN A 181 -11.04 24.72 15.84
C GLN A 181 -11.15 23.35 15.18
N GLN A 182 -10.01 22.68 15.07
CA GLN A 182 -9.90 21.29 14.65
C GLN A 182 -9.00 20.54 15.61
N ASN A 183 -9.41 19.34 16.03
CA ASN A 183 -8.59 18.43 16.81
C ASN A 183 -8.66 17.03 16.20
N ALA A 184 -7.51 16.39 16.06
CA ALA A 184 -7.38 15.04 15.55
C ALA A 184 -6.70 14.17 16.60
N THR A 185 -7.36 13.11 17.03
CA THR A 185 -6.78 12.06 17.88
C THR A 185 -6.97 10.70 17.22
N SER A 186 -6.24 9.69 17.69
CA SER A 186 -6.36 8.35 17.11
C SER A 186 -7.80 7.87 17.18
N GLY A 187 -8.41 7.65 16.01
CA GLY A 187 -9.80 7.19 15.89
C GLY A 187 -10.89 8.25 16.08
N GLN A 188 -10.54 9.54 16.23
CA GLN A 188 -11.52 10.61 16.35
C GLN A 188 -11.06 11.92 15.68
N GLN A 189 -11.94 12.54 14.89
CA GLN A 189 -11.74 13.87 14.32
C GLN A 189 -12.84 14.79 14.84
N GLN A 190 -12.46 15.98 15.31
CA GLN A 190 -13.39 16.98 15.82
C GLN A 190 -13.20 18.30 15.09
N TYR A 191 -14.31 18.89 14.65
CA TYR A 191 -14.35 20.20 14.02
C TYR A 191 -15.37 21.07 14.74
N GLN A 192 -15.03 22.33 14.99
CA GLN A 192 -15.91 23.29 15.63
C GLN A 192 -15.92 24.60 14.86
N GLY A 193 -17.07 25.27 14.88
CA GLY A 193 -17.23 26.64 14.43
C GLY A 193 -18.23 27.38 15.31
N LYS A 194 -18.68 28.56 14.85
CA LYS A 194 -19.54 29.44 15.64
C LYS A 194 -20.81 28.76 16.14
N ASN A 195 -21.50 28.00 15.29
CA ASN A 195 -22.80 27.38 15.57
C ASN A 195 -22.84 25.92 15.12
N PHE A 196 -21.68 25.25 15.08
CA PHE A 196 -21.63 23.82 14.80
C PHE A 196 -20.50 23.11 15.52
N SER A 197 -20.71 21.82 15.76
CA SER A 197 -19.66 20.88 16.11
C SER A 197 -19.87 19.57 15.36
N LEU A 198 -18.80 19.01 14.82
CA LEU A 198 -18.79 17.73 14.12
C LEU A 198 -17.78 16.82 14.80
N THR A 199 -18.21 15.63 15.18
CA THR A 199 -17.34 14.55 15.64
C THR A 199 -17.43 13.38 14.69
N LEU A 200 -16.30 12.98 14.12
CA LEU A 200 -16.14 11.75 13.36
C LEU A 200 -15.45 10.73 14.26
N THR A 201 -16.06 9.56 14.43
CA THR A 201 -15.49 8.48 15.23
C THR A 201 -15.25 7.27 14.33
N LYS A 202 -14.04 6.69 14.42
CA LYS A 202 -13.68 5.46 13.71
C LYS A 202 -14.69 4.36 14.05
N GLY A 203 -15.23 3.72 13.03
CA GLY A 203 -16.10 2.57 13.20
C GLY A 203 -16.98 2.37 11.98
N HIS A 204 -17.28 1.10 11.67
CA HIS A 204 -18.12 0.73 10.54
C HIS A 204 -19.48 1.42 10.59
N CYS A 205 -19.82 2.07 9.50
CA CYS A 205 -21.13 2.63 9.24
C CYS A 205 -21.60 2.07 7.91
N ASN A 206 -22.77 1.46 7.92
CA ASN A 206 -23.42 0.99 6.71
C ASN A 206 -24.64 1.88 6.47
N ASP A 207 -24.72 2.42 5.27
CA ASP A 207 -25.93 3.07 4.80
C ASP A 207 -26.80 1.98 4.17
N THR A 208 -27.90 1.61 4.83
CA THR A 208 -28.71 0.38 4.58
C THR A 208 -29.20 0.19 3.15
N MET A 209 -29.03 1.18 2.29
CA MET A 209 -29.43 1.18 0.88
C MET A 209 -28.27 0.96 -0.11
N SER A 210 -27.02 0.91 0.34
CA SER A 210 -25.84 0.77 -0.53
C SER A 210 -24.97 -0.40 -0.11
N SER A 211 -24.36 -1.09 -1.07
CA SER A 211 -23.28 -2.07 -0.82
C SER A 211 -21.96 -1.35 -0.55
N SER A 212 -21.98 -0.40 0.40
CA SER A 212 -20.84 0.43 0.77
C SER A 212 -20.58 0.37 2.26
N LEU A 213 -19.34 0.05 2.62
CA LEU A 213 -18.82 0.09 3.98
C LEU A 213 -18.08 1.41 4.20
N TYR A 214 -18.62 2.25 5.08
CA TYR A 214 -18.00 3.49 5.51
C TYR A 214 -17.20 3.28 6.80
N GLY A 215 -16.03 3.89 6.87
CA GLY A 215 -15.07 3.75 7.97
C GLY A 215 -15.34 4.58 9.22
N TRP A 216 -16.27 5.53 9.11
CA TRP A 216 -16.50 6.53 10.13
C TRP A 216 -17.99 6.74 10.40
N ARG A 217 -18.29 7.00 11.66
CA ARG A 217 -19.59 7.49 12.12
C ARG A 217 -19.49 8.98 12.38
N SER A 218 -20.55 9.71 12.08
CA SER A 218 -20.64 11.15 12.29
C SER A 218 -21.70 11.49 13.33
N GLU A 219 -21.37 12.45 14.18
CA GLU A 219 -22.32 13.17 15.03
C GLU A 219 -22.09 14.67 14.82
N LEU A 220 -23.11 15.33 14.28
CA LEU A 220 -23.10 16.76 13.95
C LEU A 220 -24.13 17.48 14.80
N ASN A 221 -23.72 18.49 15.58
CA ASN A 221 -24.62 19.52 16.07
C ASN A 221 -24.56 20.71 15.13
N TRP A 222 -25.67 21.06 14.49
CA TRP A 222 -25.79 22.21 13.60
C TRP A 222 -26.92 23.12 14.09
N GLN A 223 -26.56 24.31 14.55
CA GLN A 223 -27.52 25.33 15.03
C GLN A 223 -28.49 24.77 16.09
N GLY A 224 -27.98 23.93 17.00
CA GLY A 224 -28.77 23.33 18.08
C GLY A 224 -29.51 22.04 17.70
N LYS A 225 -29.45 21.58 16.45
CA LYS A 225 -30.02 20.29 16.03
C LYS A 225 -28.93 19.24 15.84
N THR A 226 -29.17 18.04 16.36
CA THR A 226 -28.23 16.92 16.23
C THR A 226 -28.59 16.02 15.04
N TYR A 227 -27.57 15.67 14.27
CA TYR A 227 -27.62 14.73 13.15
C TYR A 227 -26.62 13.61 13.38
N ARG A 228 -26.96 12.40 12.96
CA ARG A 228 -26.12 11.21 13.03
C ARG A 228 -26.07 10.55 11.66
N GLY A 229 -24.96 9.90 11.35
CA GLY A 229 -24.83 9.17 10.10
C GLY A 229 -23.43 8.59 9.90
N CYS A 230 -23.05 8.45 8.62
CA CYS A 230 -21.75 7.95 8.20
C CYS A 230 -20.82 9.11 7.83
N ALA A 231 -19.55 8.79 7.64
CA ALA A 231 -18.56 9.71 7.14
C ALA A 231 -17.40 9.01 6.44
N THR A 232 -16.65 9.80 5.69
CA THR A 232 -15.36 9.47 5.08
C THR A 232 -14.40 10.62 5.34
N LEU A 233 -13.15 10.33 5.65
CA LEU A 233 -12.08 11.32 5.54
C LEU A 233 -11.81 11.63 4.08
N GLY A 234 -11.17 12.78 3.82
CA GLY A 234 -10.69 13.11 2.50
C GLY A 234 -9.76 12.02 1.97
N ALA A 235 -9.96 11.62 0.72
CA ALA A 235 -9.29 10.46 0.13
C ALA A 235 -7.86 10.76 -0.37
N THR A 236 -7.28 11.89 0.04
CA THR A 236 -5.94 12.31 -0.38
C THR A 236 -4.87 11.60 0.44
N ASP A 237 -3.86 11.07 -0.24
CA ASP A 237 -2.62 10.68 0.41
C ASP A 237 -1.80 11.92 0.78
N VAL A 238 -1.67 12.16 2.08
CA VAL A 238 -0.88 13.30 2.59
C VAL A 238 0.63 13.09 2.46
N THR A 239 1.07 11.86 2.21
CA THR A 239 2.49 11.51 2.06
C THR A 239 2.99 11.66 0.62
N ALA A 240 2.09 11.97 -0.32
CA ALA A 240 2.41 12.17 -1.73
C ALA A 240 3.39 13.34 -1.99
N THR A 241 3.70 14.16 -0.99
CA THR A 241 4.75 15.19 -1.04
C THR A 241 6.14 14.60 -1.36
N TRP A 242 6.38 13.35 -0.98
CA TRP A 242 7.62 12.61 -1.27
C TRP A 242 7.69 12.05 -2.70
N VAL A 243 6.59 12.06 -3.46
CA VAL A 243 6.59 11.61 -4.85
C VAL A 243 7.53 12.50 -5.67
N GLY A 244 8.39 11.88 -6.47
CA GLY A 244 9.32 12.62 -7.31
C GLY A 244 10.47 11.77 -7.80
N GLN A 245 11.27 12.38 -8.65
CA GLN A 245 12.55 11.84 -9.07
C GLN A 245 13.65 12.56 -8.31
N TYR A 246 14.61 11.80 -7.79
CA TYR A 246 15.75 12.29 -7.04
C TYR A 246 17.02 11.75 -7.68
N ARG A 247 18.07 12.57 -7.81
CA ARG A 247 19.30 12.19 -8.52
C ARG A 247 20.53 12.62 -7.74
N THR A 248 21.60 11.83 -7.81
CA THR A 248 22.91 12.23 -7.27
C THR A 248 23.35 13.58 -7.88
N PRO A 249 23.69 14.59 -7.05
CA PRO A 249 24.22 15.86 -7.53
C PRO A 249 25.53 15.66 -8.32
N ALA A 250 25.78 16.51 -9.31
CA ALA A 250 26.97 16.41 -10.15
C ALA A 250 28.29 16.60 -9.37
N ASP A 251 28.25 17.33 -8.26
CA ASP A 251 29.36 17.67 -7.37
C ASP A 251 29.52 16.74 -6.16
N VAL A 252 28.55 15.84 -5.93
CA VAL A 252 28.51 14.93 -4.78
C VAL A 252 28.47 13.46 -5.24
N THR A 253 29.47 13.06 -6.02
CA THR A 253 29.66 11.64 -6.35
C THR A 253 30.80 11.06 -5.51
N ASN A 254 30.45 10.31 -4.46
CA ASN A 254 31.42 9.49 -3.70
C ASN A 254 32.05 8.39 -4.57
N THR A 255 31.47 8.11 -5.73
CA THR A 255 31.99 7.21 -6.75
C THR A 255 31.98 7.94 -8.10
N PRO A 256 33.15 8.41 -8.58
CA PRO A 256 33.24 9.07 -9.87
C PRO A 256 32.64 8.21 -10.99
N GLY A 257 31.79 8.82 -11.80
CA GLY A 257 31.13 8.17 -12.93
C GLY A 257 29.99 7.21 -12.57
N LEU A 258 29.43 7.31 -11.37
CA LEU A 258 28.16 6.68 -10.99
C LEU A 258 27.10 7.75 -10.71
N THR A 259 26.00 7.69 -11.45
CA THR A 259 24.76 8.43 -11.18
C THR A 259 23.75 7.48 -10.53
N THR A 260 23.20 7.84 -9.37
CA THR A 260 22.04 7.16 -8.80
C THR A 260 20.77 7.98 -9.05
N VAL A 261 19.71 7.34 -9.51
CA VAL A 261 18.37 7.93 -9.67
C VAL A 261 17.38 7.14 -8.84
N LEU A 262 16.69 7.81 -7.92
CA LEU A 262 15.58 7.26 -7.14
C LEU A 262 14.27 7.86 -7.64
N LEU A 263 13.32 7.00 -8.02
CA LEU A 263 11.96 7.40 -8.39
C LEU A 263 10.99 6.89 -7.33
N LEU A 264 10.31 7.81 -6.65
CA LEU A 264 9.22 7.54 -5.72
C LEU A 264 7.90 7.84 -6.42
N LYS A 265 7.07 6.81 -6.67
CA LYS A 265 5.83 6.94 -7.44
C LYS A 265 4.60 7.13 -6.55
N PRO A 266 3.50 7.74 -7.05
CA PRO A 266 2.25 7.92 -6.30
C PRO A 266 1.59 6.62 -5.81
N ASP A 267 1.94 5.49 -6.41
CA ASP A 267 1.43 4.17 -6.02
C ASP A 267 2.27 3.51 -4.92
N HIS A 268 3.16 4.28 -4.27
CA HIS A 268 4.11 3.82 -3.27
C HIS A 268 5.15 2.81 -3.77
N SER A 269 5.27 2.59 -5.08
CA SER A 269 6.40 1.84 -5.63
C SER A 269 7.63 2.74 -5.79
N ALA A 270 8.80 2.15 -5.60
CA ALA A 270 10.09 2.79 -5.73
C ALA A 270 10.94 2.10 -6.79
N ILE A 271 11.74 2.88 -7.51
CA ILE A 271 12.75 2.38 -8.45
C ILE A 271 14.07 3.08 -8.15
N THR A 272 15.14 2.32 -7.95
CA THR A 272 16.51 2.88 -7.95
C THR A 272 17.21 2.44 -9.23
N ARG A 273 17.82 3.38 -9.96
CA ARG A 273 18.67 3.10 -11.12
C ARG A 273 20.09 3.57 -10.84
N TYR A 274 21.05 2.73 -11.21
CA TYR A 274 22.48 3.01 -11.13
C TYR A 274 23.02 3.10 -12.55
N GLU A 275 23.45 4.28 -12.95
CA GLU A 275 23.92 4.60 -14.29
C GLU A 275 25.40 4.90 -14.21
N TYR A 276 26.20 4.14 -14.95
CA TYR A 276 27.65 4.32 -15.00
C TYR A 276 28.01 5.14 -16.25
N ASP A 277 29.09 5.93 -16.17
CA ASP A 277 29.64 6.67 -17.31
C ASP A 277 30.22 5.73 -18.40
N SER A 278 30.44 4.46 -18.06
CA SER A 278 30.76 3.40 -19.01
C SER A 278 29.56 2.99 -19.86
N ASP A 279 29.79 2.36 -21.01
CA ASP A 279 28.75 1.75 -21.86
C ASP A 279 28.04 0.52 -21.24
N GLU A 280 28.18 0.30 -19.93
CA GLU A 280 27.51 -0.78 -19.22
C GLU A 280 26.01 -0.48 -19.03
N PRO A 281 25.13 -1.50 -19.11
CA PRO A 281 23.71 -1.31 -18.89
C PRO A 281 23.44 -0.87 -17.44
N ALA A 282 22.53 0.08 -17.28
CA ALA A 282 22.13 0.55 -15.96
C ALA A 282 21.60 -0.58 -15.08
N LEU A 283 21.99 -0.57 -13.80
CA LEU A 283 21.43 -1.49 -12.82
C LEU A 283 20.10 -0.95 -12.28
N GLN A 284 19.15 -1.84 -12.03
CA GLN A 284 17.84 -1.44 -11.53
C GLN A 284 17.41 -2.27 -10.34
N GLU A 285 16.93 -1.55 -9.33
CA GLU A 285 16.21 -2.07 -8.18
C GLU A 285 14.76 -1.60 -8.20
N GLN A 286 13.88 -2.44 -7.69
CA GLN A 286 12.45 -2.14 -7.55
C GLN A 286 12.01 -2.47 -6.13
N GLY A 287 11.05 -1.71 -5.63
CA GLY A 287 10.56 -1.87 -4.28
C GLY A 287 9.40 -0.95 -3.95
N ILE A 288 9.31 -0.59 -2.68
CA ILE A 288 8.26 0.24 -2.09
C ILE A 288 8.86 1.39 -1.29
N TRP A 289 8.10 2.46 -1.09
CA TRP A 289 8.46 3.56 -0.19
C TRP A 289 7.30 3.97 0.71
N GLN A 290 7.63 4.48 1.89
CA GLN A 290 6.67 4.98 2.86
C GLN A 290 7.30 6.00 3.80
N GLN A 291 6.53 7.03 4.16
CA GLN A 291 6.95 8.06 5.09
C GLN A 291 7.09 7.50 6.51
N ILE A 292 8.10 7.95 7.25
CA ILE A 292 8.23 7.72 8.70
C ILE A 292 7.64 8.92 9.44
N ASP A 293 8.11 10.11 9.09
CA ASP A 293 7.65 11.42 9.58
C ASP A 293 7.94 12.49 8.50
N ASP A 294 7.71 13.78 8.79
CA ASP A 294 7.88 14.87 7.82
C ASP A 294 9.33 15.07 7.34
N GLU A 295 10.31 14.48 8.02
CA GLU A 295 11.74 14.61 7.71
C GLU A 295 12.34 13.29 7.20
N HIS A 296 11.64 12.16 7.32
CA HIS A 296 12.19 10.85 6.99
C HIS A 296 11.29 10.01 6.09
N VAL A 297 11.89 9.41 5.05
CA VAL A 297 11.24 8.42 4.18
C VAL A 297 12.01 7.10 4.16
N LYS A 298 11.28 5.99 4.32
CA LYS A 298 11.81 4.63 4.21
C LYS A 298 11.61 4.12 2.80
N VAL A 299 12.68 3.62 2.19
CA VAL A 299 12.69 2.96 0.88
C VAL A 299 13.15 1.53 1.07
N ILE A 300 12.35 0.57 0.60
CA ILE A 300 12.64 -0.86 0.71
C ILE A 300 12.67 -1.45 -0.70
N MET A 301 13.86 -1.83 -1.19
CA MET A 301 14.03 -2.52 -2.46
C MET A 301 13.85 -4.02 -2.25
N THR A 302 12.96 -4.62 -3.05
CA THR A 302 12.54 -6.02 -2.98
C THR A 302 13.11 -6.86 -4.13
N SER A 303 13.64 -6.20 -5.16
CA SER A 303 14.31 -6.86 -6.28
C SER A 303 15.50 -6.05 -6.81
N HIS A 304 16.52 -6.77 -7.25
CA HIS A 304 17.68 -6.27 -8.00
C HIS A 304 17.86 -7.12 -9.26
N GLN A 305 17.80 -6.50 -10.45
CA GLN A 305 17.90 -7.22 -11.73
C GLN A 305 16.94 -8.41 -11.86
N GLY A 306 15.72 -8.28 -11.34
CA GLY A 306 14.69 -9.33 -11.35
C GLY A 306 14.96 -10.48 -10.37
N ARG A 307 16.03 -10.41 -9.57
CA ARG A 307 16.29 -11.33 -8.46
C ARG A 307 15.80 -10.71 -7.17
N ARG A 308 15.44 -11.55 -6.20
CA ARG A 308 15.01 -11.09 -4.88
C ARG A 308 16.18 -10.45 -4.13
N LEU A 309 15.91 -9.31 -3.51
CA LEU A 309 16.81 -8.56 -2.64
C LEU A 309 15.95 -7.96 -1.55
N LEU A 310 16.40 -7.94 -0.28
CA LEU A 310 15.75 -7.09 0.72
C LEU A 310 16.77 -6.06 1.16
N SER A 311 16.65 -4.85 0.62
CA SER A 311 17.50 -3.72 0.98
C SER A 311 16.65 -2.57 1.51
N GLU A 312 17.01 -2.03 2.68
CA GLU A 312 16.32 -0.92 3.31
C GLU A 312 17.24 0.30 3.42
N ARG A 313 16.75 1.46 2.98
CA ARG A 313 17.38 2.77 3.15
C ARG A 313 16.39 3.73 3.81
N VAL A 314 16.81 4.41 4.86
CA VAL A 314 16.07 5.54 5.44
C VAL A 314 16.76 6.81 4.98
N PHE A 315 16.01 7.67 4.31
CA PHE A 315 16.47 8.97 3.85
C PHE A 315 15.97 10.05 4.79
N GLU A 316 16.87 10.92 5.24
CA GLU A 316 16.60 12.18 5.91
C GLU A 316 16.47 13.29 4.84
N LEU A 317 15.48 14.16 4.99
CA LEU A 317 15.27 15.33 4.16
C LEU A 317 16.05 16.53 4.72
N ASP A 318 17.10 16.96 4.02
CA ASP A 318 17.87 18.18 4.30
C ASP A 318 17.61 19.21 3.19
N GLY A 319 16.66 20.12 3.43
CA GLY A 319 16.21 21.07 2.43
C GLY A 319 15.48 20.37 1.28
N GLU A 320 16.10 20.34 0.10
CA GLU A 320 15.59 19.62 -1.09
C GLU A 320 16.36 18.31 -1.37
N ARG A 321 17.24 17.90 -0.44
CA ARG A 321 18.11 16.74 -0.57
C ARG A 321 17.64 15.59 0.30
N LEU A 322 17.70 14.39 -0.24
CA LEU A 322 17.56 13.14 0.50
C LEU A 322 18.93 12.56 0.82
N ILE A 323 19.16 12.23 2.09
CA ILE A 323 20.44 11.70 2.55
C ILE A 323 20.21 10.36 3.25
N ALA A 324 20.82 9.29 2.73
CA ALA A 324 20.87 7.99 3.41
C ALA A 324 22.32 7.68 3.81
N ARG A 325 22.57 7.42 5.10
CA ARG A 325 23.93 7.16 5.63
C ARG A 325 24.31 5.70 5.64
N ASP A 326 23.31 4.84 5.81
CA ASP A 326 23.46 3.40 5.86
C ASP A 326 22.42 2.74 4.94
N GLU A 327 22.72 1.50 4.57
CA GLU A 327 21.80 0.58 3.93
C GLU A 327 21.77 -0.73 4.73
N VAL A 328 20.58 -1.31 4.90
CA VAL A 328 20.42 -2.61 5.57
C VAL A 328 20.06 -3.65 4.52
N ILE A 329 20.97 -4.58 4.22
CA ILE A 329 20.76 -5.65 3.24
C ILE A 329 20.63 -6.97 3.99
N ASN A 330 19.48 -7.63 3.85
CA ASN A 330 19.16 -8.90 4.51
C ASN A 330 19.46 -8.87 6.02
N GLY A 331 19.15 -7.74 6.67
CA GLY A 331 19.37 -7.51 8.10
C GLY A 331 20.78 -7.04 8.51
N ASN A 332 21.75 -7.05 7.59
CA ASN A 332 23.10 -6.55 7.85
C ASN A 332 23.22 -5.08 7.45
N ARG A 333 23.77 -4.24 8.32
CA ARG A 333 23.95 -2.80 8.08
C ARG A 333 25.30 -2.53 7.39
N TYR A 334 25.27 -1.73 6.34
CA TYR A 334 26.42 -1.28 5.56
C TYR A 334 26.43 0.24 5.52
N SER A 335 27.58 0.85 5.80
CA SER A 335 27.76 2.30 5.65
C SER A 335 27.84 2.67 4.17
N LEU A 336 27.20 3.77 3.78
CA LEU A 336 27.25 4.33 2.42
C LEU A 336 28.41 5.34 2.24
N GLY A 337 29.43 5.26 3.13
CA GLY A 337 30.62 6.10 3.11
C GLY A 337 30.44 7.47 3.75
N ASP A 338 31.51 8.26 3.75
CA ASP A 338 31.51 9.61 4.31
C ASP A 338 30.52 10.49 3.54
N GLY A 339 29.53 11.03 4.24
CA GLY A 339 28.46 11.85 3.66
C GLY A 339 27.25 11.06 3.13
N GLY A 340 27.31 9.73 3.06
CA GLY A 340 26.20 8.87 2.61
C GLY A 340 25.80 9.03 1.13
N LEU A 341 24.71 8.37 0.74
CA LEU A 341 24.04 8.58 -0.55
C LEU A 341 23.19 9.85 -0.48
N GLN A 342 23.54 10.85 -1.29
CA GLN A 342 22.83 12.11 -1.38
C GLN A 342 22.11 12.22 -2.73
N LEU A 343 20.85 12.63 -2.71
CA LEU A 343 20.00 12.76 -3.89
C LEU A 343 19.23 14.09 -3.85
N GLU A 344 19.26 14.85 -4.94
CA GLU A 344 18.51 16.09 -5.11
C GLU A 344 17.22 15.87 -5.88
N ARG A 345 16.13 16.48 -5.40
CA ARG A 345 14.85 16.45 -6.10
C ARG A 345 14.97 17.10 -7.47
N GLN A 346 14.46 16.43 -8.49
CA GLN A 346 14.40 16.94 -9.86
C GLN A 346 13.11 17.73 -10.07
N PRO A 347 13.13 18.77 -10.92
CA PRO A 347 11.99 19.66 -11.15
C PRO A 347 10.80 18.98 -11.82
#